data_AF-A0A7X8M062-F1
#
_entry.id   AF-A0A7X8M062-F1
#
_cell.length_a   1.000
_cell.length_b   1.000
_cell.length_c   1.000
_cell.angle_alpha   90.00
_cell.angle_beta   90.00
_cell.angle_gamma   90.00
#
_symmetry.space_group_name_H-M   'P 1'
#
loop_
_entity.id
_entity.type
_entity.pdbx_description
1 polymer ?
#
loop_
_entity_poly.entity_id
_entity_poly.type
_entity_poly.pdbx_seq_one_letter_code
_entity_poly.pdbx_strand_id
1 'polypeptide(L)'
;MNGISGFSSRMRLTGLSGFDTESMVKELMNAERIPLDILKQKRTVVEWRQEAYREISTSLIGFKSKFFDIINRSTYLLSQNSIKAMQATSSNSSYVTATAASGAIIGEQSI
;
A
#
# COMPACT_ATOMS: atom_id res chain seq x y z
N MET A 1 -21.27 -37.27 83.63
CA MET A 1 -22.26 -36.44 82.91
C MET A 1 -21.69 -36.19 81.51
N ASN A 2 -22.01 -37.08 80.55
CA ASN A 2 -22.99 -36.86 79.47
C ASN A 2 -22.72 -35.58 78.68
N GLY A 3 -22.04 -35.63 77.52
CA GLY A 3 -22.64 -35.88 76.20
C GLY A 3 -22.32 -34.65 75.33
N ILE A 4 -22.27 -34.60 74.01
CA ILE A 4 -22.72 -35.47 72.92
C ILE A 4 -21.85 -35.08 71.70
N SER A 5 -21.55 -36.08 70.88
CA SER A 5 -20.92 -36.04 69.56
C SER A 5 -21.34 -34.90 68.62
N GLY A 6 -20.39 -34.40 67.83
CA GLY A 6 -20.67 -33.55 66.68
C GLY A 6 -19.47 -33.38 65.74
N PHE A 7 -18.91 -34.48 65.23
CA PHE A 7 -17.99 -34.43 64.09
C PHE A 7 -18.79 -34.00 62.85
N SER A 8 -18.95 -32.69 62.60
CA SER A 8 -19.58 -32.22 61.36
C SER A 8 -18.58 -32.30 60.20
N SER A 9 -18.52 -33.49 59.62
CA SER A 9 -18.10 -33.62 58.22
C SER A 9 -19.11 -32.88 57.35
N ARG A 10 -18.68 -31.79 56.71
CA ARG A 10 -18.80 -31.58 55.24
C ARG A 10 -18.68 -30.09 54.89
N MET A 11 -17.62 -29.79 54.14
CA MET A 11 -17.59 -28.72 53.14
C MET A 11 -18.08 -27.34 53.60
N ARG A 12 -17.34 -26.72 54.52
CA ARG A 12 -17.10 -25.29 54.32
C ARG A 12 -16.25 -25.18 53.06
N LEU A 13 -16.92 -24.98 51.92
CA LEU A 13 -16.34 -24.48 50.67
C LEU A 13 -15.86 -23.03 50.89
N THR A 14 -14.93 -22.86 51.82
CA THR A 14 -14.24 -21.59 52.11
C THR A 14 -12.86 -21.56 51.46
N GLY A 15 -12.63 -22.46 50.48
CA GLY A 15 -11.35 -22.67 49.81
C GLY A 15 -11.32 -22.21 48.34
N LEU A 16 -12.26 -21.37 47.89
CA LEU A 16 -12.27 -20.85 46.51
C LEU A 16 -12.23 -19.31 46.43
N SER A 17 -12.07 -18.60 47.54
CA SER A 17 -11.98 -17.13 47.56
C SER A 17 -10.55 -16.59 47.40
N GLY A 18 -9.58 -17.48 47.15
CA GLY A 18 -8.17 -17.15 46.87
C GLY A 18 -7.60 -17.85 45.64
N PHE A 19 -8.46 -18.47 44.81
CA PHE A 19 -8.08 -18.84 43.46
C PHE A 19 -8.38 -17.63 42.58
N ASP A 20 -7.39 -17.23 41.78
CA ASP A 20 -7.41 -16.05 40.93
C ASP A 20 -8.45 -16.21 39.79
N THR A 21 -9.73 -16.14 40.15
CA THR A 21 -10.86 -16.27 39.24
C THR A 21 -10.89 -15.12 38.25
N GLU A 22 -10.41 -13.95 38.63
CA GLU A 22 -10.27 -12.81 37.72
C GLU A 22 -9.18 -13.06 36.67
N SER A 23 -8.01 -13.57 37.04
CA SER A 23 -6.98 -13.97 36.05
C SER A 23 -7.44 -15.16 35.21
N MET A 24 -8.10 -16.15 35.79
CA MET A 24 -8.63 -17.29 35.02
C MET A 24 -9.69 -16.84 34.00
N VAL A 25 -10.60 -15.96 34.38
CA VAL A 25 -11.59 -15.37 33.47
C VAL A 25 -10.90 -14.52 32.40
N LYS A 26 -9.89 -13.73 32.78
CA LYS A 26 -9.11 -12.92 31.84
C LYS A 26 -8.32 -13.78 30.85
N GLU A 27 -7.72 -14.88 31.29
CA GLU A 27 -7.00 -15.85 30.47
C GLU A 27 -7.95 -16.56 29.49
N LEU A 28 -9.13 -16.98 29.95
CA LEU A 28 -10.17 -17.57 29.09
C LEU A 28 -10.66 -16.55 28.06
N MET A 29 -10.94 -15.31 28.47
CA MET A 29 -11.34 -14.24 27.55
C MET A 29 -10.24 -13.90 26.54
N ASN A 30 -8.96 -13.98 26.93
CA ASN A 30 -7.85 -13.82 26.00
C ASN A 30 -7.77 -15.00 25.02
N ALA A 31 -7.94 -16.24 25.48
CA ALA A 31 -7.95 -17.42 24.62
C ALA A 31 -9.05 -17.35 23.57
N GLU A 32 -10.25 -16.92 23.96
CA GLU A 32 -11.39 -16.73 23.05
C GLU A 32 -11.18 -15.56 22.06
N ARG A 33 -10.31 -14.60 22.37
CA ARG A 33 -9.95 -13.49 21.46
C ARG A 33 -8.93 -13.88 20.39
N ILE A 34 -8.12 -14.92 20.62
CA ILE A 34 -7.11 -15.40 19.67
C ILE A 34 -7.68 -15.62 18.25
N PRO A 35 -8.77 -16.40 18.04
CA PRO A 35 -9.32 -16.61 16.70
C PRO A 35 -9.80 -15.30 16.05
N LEU A 36 -10.37 -14.39 16.83
CA LEU A 36 -10.79 -13.08 16.34
C LEU A 36 -9.59 -12.25 15.87
N ASP A 37 -8.50 -12.25 16.62
CA ASP A 37 -7.30 -11.49 16.25
C ASP A 37 -6.59 -12.10 15.02
N ILE A 38 -6.61 -13.43 14.87
CA ILE A 38 -6.16 -14.10 13.63
C ILE A 38 -7.01 -13.64 12.43
N LEU A 39 -8.34 -13.55 12.59
CA LEU A 39 -9.22 -13.08 11.52
C LEU A 39 -8.96 -11.62 11.16
N LYS A 40 -8.72 -10.75 12.15
CA LYS A 40 -8.32 -9.36 11.91
C LYS A 40 -7.00 -9.28 11.17
N GLN A 41 -5.98 -10.05 11.59
CA GLN A 41 -4.69 -10.10 10.90
C GLN A 41 -4.84 -10.55 9.45
N LYS A 42 -5.62 -11.61 9.19
CA LYS A 42 -5.92 -12.08 7.83
C LYS A 42 -6.60 -11.00 7.00
N ARG A 43 -7.57 -10.28 7.57
CA ARG A 43 -8.23 -9.15 6.91
C ARG A 43 -7.21 -8.06 6.53
N THR A 44 -6.39 -7.62 7.47
CA THR A 44 -5.36 -6.60 7.22
C THR A 44 -4.40 -7.00 6.10
N VAL A 45 -3.95 -8.26 6.08
CA VAL A 45 -3.08 -8.76 5.00
C VAL A 45 -3.79 -8.71 3.64
N VAL A 46 -5.08 -9.05 3.58
CA VAL A 46 -5.86 -8.97 2.34
C VAL A 46 -6.05 -7.52 1.90
N GLU A 47 -6.36 -6.62 2.83
CA GLU A 47 -6.48 -5.18 2.56
C GLU A 47 -5.17 -4.60 2.00
N TRP A 48 -4.02 -4.90 2.62
CA TRP A 48 -2.72 -4.47 2.13
C TRP A 48 -2.39 -5.01 0.75
N ARG A 49 -2.74 -6.28 0.47
CA ARG A 49 -2.57 -6.85 -0.87
C ARG A 49 -3.44 -6.12 -1.89
N GLN A 50 -4.70 -5.85 -1.56
CA GLN A 50 -5.59 -5.12 -2.45
C GLN A 50 -5.08 -3.70 -2.73
N GLU A 51 -4.58 -3.00 -1.70
CA GLU A 51 -4.01 -1.66 -1.86
C GLU A 51 -2.78 -1.69 -2.75
N ALA A 52 -1.85 -2.62 -2.54
CA ALA A 52 -0.68 -2.78 -3.40
C ALA A 52 -1.06 -3.03 -4.87
N TYR A 53 -2.09 -3.84 -5.13
CA TYR A 53 -2.59 -4.03 -6.50
C TYR A 53 -3.17 -2.74 -7.10
N ARG A 54 -3.92 -1.96 -6.30
CA ARG A 54 -4.48 -0.68 -6.75
C ARG A 54 -3.38 0.33 -7.06
N GLU A 55 -2.34 0.41 -6.23
CA GLU A 55 -1.20 1.29 -6.42
C GLU A 55 -0.44 0.96 -7.71
N ILE A 56 -0.13 -0.33 -7.94
CA ILE A 56 0.54 -0.79 -9.16
C ILE A 56 -0.32 -0.50 -10.39
N SER A 57 -1.62 -0.81 -10.32
CA SER A 57 -2.55 -0.54 -11.42
C SER A 57 -2.63 0.95 -11.74
N THR A 58 -2.71 1.80 -10.72
CA THR A 58 -2.76 3.26 -10.90
C THR A 58 -1.46 3.77 -11.53
N SER A 59 -0.31 3.27 -11.07
CA SER A 59 0.99 3.60 -11.64
C SER A 59 1.11 3.17 -13.10
N LEU A 60 0.62 1.98 -13.46
CA LEU A 60 0.63 1.47 -14.83
C LEU A 60 -0.28 2.29 -15.76
N ILE A 61 -1.48 2.65 -15.27
CA ILE A 61 -2.40 3.51 -16.01
C ILE A 61 -1.77 4.90 -16.22
N GLY A 62 -1.14 5.47 -15.20
CA GLY A 62 -0.42 6.74 -15.31
C GLY A 62 0.73 6.68 -16.33
N PHE A 63 1.53 5.62 -16.29
CA PHE A 63 2.60 5.39 -17.26
C PHE A 63 2.06 5.29 -18.70
N LYS A 64 1.02 4.46 -18.91
CA LYS A 64 0.35 4.33 -20.21
C LYS A 64 -0.18 5.67 -20.69
N SER A 65 -0.90 6.40 -19.83
CA SER A 65 -1.50 7.69 -20.20
C SER A 65 -0.45 8.75 -20.55
N LYS A 66 0.74 8.68 -19.97
CA LYS A 66 1.80 9.65 -20.25
C LYS A 66 2.59 9.34 -21.52
N PHE A 67 2.94 8.07 -21.71
CA PHE A 67 3.91 7.67 -22.73
C PHE A 67 3.31 6.94 -23.94
N PHE A 68 2.08 6.45 -23.81
CA PHE A 68 1.36 5.72 -24.86
C PHE A 68 0.05 6.39 -25.27
N ASP A 69 -0.13 7.66 -24.92
CA ASP A 69 -1.21 8.48 -25.46
C ASP A 69 -0.83 9.00 -26.85
N ILE A 70 -1.53 8.49 -27.86
CA ILE A 70 -1.30 8.79 -29.27
C ILE A 70 -1.61 10.26 -29.60
N ILE A 71 -2.50 10.90 -28.85
CA ILE A 71 -2.86 12.32 -29.05
C ILE A 71 -1.69 13.21 -28.64
N ASN A 72 -1.01 12.87 -27.55
CA ASN A 72 0.14 13.60 -27.02
C ASN A 72 1.44 13.19 -27.72
N ARG A 73 1.59 13.58 -29.00
CA ARG A 73 2.77 13.23 -29.82
C ARG A 73 4.12 13.69 -29.24
N SER A 74 4.18 14.68 -28.36
CA SER A 74 5.44 15.11 -27.73
C SER A 74 6.03 14.06 -26.79
N THR A 75 5.18 13.41 -25.98
CA THR A 75 5.59 12.42 -24.97
C THR A 75 5.35 10.97 -25.42
N TYR A 76 4.57 10.79 -26.50
CA TYR A 76 4.31 9.48 -27.07
C TYR A 76 5.59 8.81 -27.57
N LEU A 77 6.00 7.72 -26.92
CA LEU A 77 7.31 7.09 -27.14
C LEU A 77 7.50 6.53 -28.56
N LEU A 78 6.41 6.16 -29.23
CA LEU A 78 6.47 5.66 -30.61
C LEU A 78 6.37 6.79 -31.65
N SER A 79 6.31 8.04 -31.21
CA SER A 79 6.31 9.20 -32.09
C SER A 79 7.74 9.62 -32.44
N GLN A 80 7.94 10.08 -33.67
CA GLN A 80 9.22 10.65 -34.11
C GLN A 80 9.61 11.88 -33.28
N ASN A 81 8.65 12.66 -32.78
CA ASN A 81 8.92 13.84 -31.96
C ASN A 81 9.55 13.48 -30.61
N SER A 82 9.20 12.34 -30.03
CA SER A 82 9.73 11.94 -28.72
C SER A 82 11.15 11.37 -28.81
N ILE A 83 11.48 10.69 -29.91
CA ILE A 83 12.77 9.99 -30.07
C ILE A 83 13.80 10.78 -30.88
N LYS A 84 13.37 11.68 -31.78
CA LYS A 84 14.25 12.45 -32.66
C LYS A 84 14.22 13.92 -32.27
N ALA A 85 15.05 14.27 -31.29
CA ALA A 85 15.29 15.66 -30.91
C ALA A 85 16.18 16.34 -31.96
N MET A 86 15.68 17.43 -32.52
CA MET A 86 16.40 18.25 -33.49
C MET A 86 16.58 19.65 -32.89
N GLN A 87 17.72 20.28 -33.15
CA GLN A 87 17.99 21.65 -32.75
C GLN A 87 18.45 22.45 -33.96
N ALA A 88 18.02 23.71 -34.04
CA ALA A 88 18.53 24.67 -35.00
C ALA A 88 19.33 25.73 -34.24
N THR A 89 20.50 26.08 -34.77
CA THR A 89 21.38 27.11 -34.24
C THR A 89 21.59 28.17 -35.31
N SER A 90 21.49 29.43 -34.92
CA SER A 90 21.75 30.58 -35.79
C SER A 90 23.09 31.20 -35.43
N SER A 91 23.86 31.62 -36.43
CA SER A 91 25.11 32.36 -36.23
C SER A 91 24.87 33.71 -35.57
N ASN A 92 23.69 34.31 -35.75
CA ASN A 92 23.29 35.54 -35.10
C ASN A 92 21.82 35.49 -34.66
N SER A 93 21.60 35.00 -33.45
CA SER A 93 20.27 34.79 -32.85
C SER A 93 19.50 36.08 -32.59
N SER A 94 20.16 37.25 -32.58
CA SER A 94 19.50 38.55 -32.37
C SER A 94 18.67 38.99 -33.56
N TYR A 95 18.98 38.50 -34.76
CA TYR A 95 18.27 38.86 -35.99
C TYR A 95 17.37 37.75 -36.50
N VAL A 96 17.81 36.49 -36.40
CA VAL A 96 17.04 35.34 -36.88
C VAL A 96 17.17 34.17 -35.92
N THR A 97 16.03 33.58 -35.55
CA THR A 97 15.94 32.33 -34.80
C THR A 97 15.18 31.29 -35.61
N ALA A 98 15.48 30.02 -35.37
CA ALA A 98 14.82 28.90 -36.03
C ALA A 98 14.58 27.78 -35.00
N THR A 99 13.52 27.01 -35.22
CA THR A 99 13.17 25.84 -34.41
C THR A 99 13.13 24.64 -35.32
N ALA A 100 13.88 23.59 -34.97
CA ALA A 100 13.87 22.34 -35.73
C ALA A 100 12.81 21.37 -35.17
N ALA A 101 11.85 20.98 -36.00
CA ALA A 101 10.94 19.88 -35.70
C ALA A 101 11.63 18.53 -35.94
N SER A 102 11.10 17.43 -35.42
CA SER A 102 11.69 16.08 -35.58
C SER A 102 11.86 15.64 -37.03
N GLY A 103 10.99 16.11 -37.92
CA GLY A 103 11.05 15.86 -39.36
C GLY A 103 12.09 16.70 -40.12
N ALA A 104 12.80 17.61 -39.44
CA ALA A 104 13.83 18.43 -40.08
C ALA A 104 14.97 17.55 -40.61
N ILE A 105 15.53 17.99 -41.75
CA ILE A 105 16.69 17.37 -42.39
C ILE A 105 17.94 18.00 -41.77
N ILE A 106 18.97 17.19 -41.53
CA ILE A 106 20.25 17.67 -41.04
C ILE A 106 20.96 18.42 -42.18
N GLY A 107 21.28 19.68 -41.96
CA GLY A 107 21.97 20.51 -42.94
C GLY A 107 22.12 21.96 -42.47
N GLU A 108 22.95 22.70 -43.20
CA GLU A 108 23.13 24.14 -43.00
C GLU A 108 22.35 24.90 -44.07
N GLN A 109 21.69 25.98 -43.67
CA GLN A 109 20.97 26.87 -44.57
C GLN A 109 21.53 28.28 -44.42
N SER A 110 22.06 28.84 -45.51
CA SER A 110 22.49 30.24 -45.55
C SER A 110 21.28 31.13 -45.80
N ILE A 111 21.03 32.07 -44.90
CA ILE A 111 19.95 33.07 -44.95
C ILE A 111 20.52 34.41 -44.54
#